data_AF-A0A497DUI2-F1
#
_entry.id   AF-A0A497DUI2-F1
#
_cell.length_a   1.000
_cell.length_b   1.000
_cell.length_c   1.000
_cell.angle_alpha   90.00
_cell.angle_beta   90.00
_cell.angle_gamma   90.00
#
_symmetry.space_group_name_H-M   'P 1'
#
loop_
_entity.id
_entity.type
_entity.pdbx_description
1 polymer ?
#
loop_
_entity_poly.entity_id
_entity_poly.type
_entity_poly.pdbx_seq_one_letter_code
_entity_poly.pdbx_strand_id
1 'polypeptide(L)' 'MHEEFKSLSIHQKLKITIQEMIDREIPLKEAINEFELIFLELAEKKYNGKKVKIAQALGIHRNTLRHLLRKHQKQKN' A
#
# COMPACT_ATOMS: atom_id res chain seq x y z
N MET A 1 6.60 17.97 -9.63
CA MET A 1 5.63 17.88 -8.52
C MET A 1 5.70 19.17 -7.73
N HIS A 2 4.58 19.89 -7.62
CA HIS A 2 4.51 21.20 -6.96
C HIS A 2 4.99 21.09 -5.50
N GLU A 3 5.79 22.07 -5.04
CA GLU A 3 6.28 22.20 -3.66
C GLU A 3 5.14 22.11 -2.63
N GLU A 4 3.95 22.56 -3.02
CA GLU A 4 2.70 22.48 -2.28
C GLU A 4 2.30 21.04 -1.92
N PHE A 5 2.62 20.05 -2.76
CA PHE A 5 2.32 18.65 -2.45
C PHE A 5 3.26 18.07 -1.38
N LYS A 6 4.50 18.58 -1.26
CA LYS A 6 5.45 18.07 -0.25
C LYS A 6 5.00 18.46 1.17
N SER A 7 4.46 19.67 1.34
CA SER A 7 4.02 20.20 2.64
C SER A 7 2.72 19.58 3.17
N LEU A 8 1.94 18.89 2.31
CA LEU A 8 0.71 18.22 2.73
C LEU A 8 0.97 17.07 3.72
N SER A 9 0.05 16.92 4.66
CA SER A 9 -0.03 15.75 5.53
C SER A 9 -0.32 14.48 4.73
N ILE A 10 -0.03 13.30 5.32
CA ILE A 10 -0.36 12.00 4.71
C ILE A 10 -1.87 11.90 4.43
N HIS A 11 -2.72 12.39 5.34
CA HIS A 11 -4.16 12.37 5.17
C HIS A 11 -4.61 13.18 3.95
N GLN A 12 -4.07 14.38 3.76
CA GLN A 12 -4.38 15.23 2.59
C GLN A 12 -3.91 14.58 1.29
N LYS A 13 -2.69 14.04 1.27
CA LYS A 13 -2.16 13.31 0.11
C LYS A 13 -3.06 12.14 -0.26
N LEU A 14 -3.45 11.33 0.73
CA LEU A 14 -4.33 10.18 0.52
C LEU A 14 -5.72 10.62 0.04
N LYS A 15 -6.28 11.71 0.57
CA LYS A 15 -7.57 12.24 0.13
C LYS A 15 -7.54 12.67 -1.33
N ILE A 16 -6.48 13.34 -1.78
CA ILE A 16 -6.31 13.73 -3.19
C ILE A 16 -6.25 12.48 -4.08
N THR A 17 -5.47 11.46 -3.69
CA THR A 17 -5.39 10.20 -4.44
C THR A 17 -6.72 9.45 -4.49
N ILE A 18 -7.45 9.37 -3.36
CA ILE A 18 -8.76 8.70 -3.32
C ILE A 18 -9.78 9.47 -4.17
N GLN A 19 -9.74 10.80 -4.18
CA GLN A 19 -10.60 11.59 -5.05
C GLN A 19 -10.37 11.24 -6.53
N GLU A 20 -9.11 11.17 -6.96
CA GLU A 20 -8.75 10.75 -8.33
C GLU A 20 -9.25 9.32 -8.65
N MET A 21 -9.19 8.39 -7.69
CA MET A 21 -9.73 7.04 -7.86
C MET A 21 -11.25 7.04 -8.03
N ILE A 22 -11.96 7.87 -7.27
CA ILE A 22 -13.43 8.03 -7.37
C ILE A 22 -13.81 8.65 -8.72
N ASP A 23 -13.11 9.71 -9.14
CA ASP A 23 -13.36 10.41 -10.40
C ASP A 23 -13.15 9.49 -11.62
N ARG A 24 -12.30 8.47 -11.47
CA ARG A 24 -12.06 7.40 -12.47
C ARG A 24 -12.97 6.18 -12.31
N GLU A 25 -13.95 6.26 -11.42
CA GLU A 25 -14.91 5.18 -11.13
C GLU A 25 -14.23 3.85 -10.74
N ILE A 26 -13.06 3.92 -10.11
CA ILE A 26 -12.34 2.72 -9.66
C ILE A 26 -13.15 2.05 -8.52
N PRO A 27 -13.54 0.78 -8.66
CA PRO A 27 -14.28 0.07 -7.62
C PRO A 27 -13.49 0.04 -6.30
N LEU A 28 -14.18 0.22 -5.17
CA LEU A 28 -13.57 0.20 -3.83
C LEU A 28 -12.66 -1.02 -3.61
N LYS A 29 -13.08 -2.18 -4.09
CA LYS A 29 -12.30 -3.43 -3.99
C LYS A 29 -10.95 -3.34 -4.71
N GLU A 30 -10.92 -2.71 -5.88
CA GLU A 30 -9.69 -2.51 -6.66
C GLU A 30 -8.80 -1.46 -6.02
N ALA A 31 -9.37 -0.34 -5.56
CA ALA A 31 -8.63 0.70 -4.84
C ALA A 31 -7.94 0.16 -3.57
N ILE A 32 -8.63 -0.67 -2.79
CA ILE A 32 -8.05 -1.33 -1.61
C ILE A 32 -6.91 -2.28 -2.02
N ASN A 33 -7.11 -3.09 -3.07
CA ASN A 33 -6.08 -4.01 -3.54
C ASN A 33 -4.83 -3.27 -4.03
N GLU A 34 -5.00 -2.16 -4.74
CA GLU A 34 -3.91 -1.31 -5.24
C GLU A 34 -3.13 -0.68 -4.07
N PHE A 35 -3.85 -0.13 -3.08
CA PHE A 35 -3.24 0.37 -1.86
C PHE A 35 -2.44 -0.72 -1.14
N GLU A 36 -3.04 -1.90 -0.92
CA GLU A 36 -2.37 -3.03 -0.25
C GLU A 36 -1.10 -3.45 -1.01
N LEU A 37 -1.16 -3.52 -2.34
CA LEU A 37 -0.04 -3.89 -3.20
C LEU A 37 1.12 -2.90 -3.04
N ILE A 38 0.86 -1.61 -3.26
CA ILE A 38 1.88 -0.55 -3.17
C ILE A 38 2.47 -0.51 -1.75
N PHE A 39 1.63 -0.63 -0.72
CA PHE A 39 2.08 -0.59 0.67
C PHE A 39 3.03 -1.75 0.98
N LEU A 40 2.70 -2.97 0.56
CA LEU A 40 3.54 -4.15 0.77
C LEU A 40 4.85 -4.06 -0.01
N GLU A 41 4.83 -3.60 -1.26
CA GLU A 41 6.04 -3.41 -2.07
C GLU A 41 7.01 -2.41 -1.46
N LEU A 42 6.50 -1.25 -1.01
CA LEU A 42 7.33 -0.24 -0.36
C LEU A 42 7.86 -0.72 1.00
N ALA A 43 7.07 -1.50 1.74
CA ALA A 43 7.54 -2.13 2.97
C ALA A 43 8.62 -3.18 2.71
N GLU A 44 8.47 -4.03 1.70
CA GLU A 44 9.48 -5.00 1.28
C GLU A 44 10.79 -4.30 0.89
N LYS A 45 10.70 -3.22 0.10
CA LYS A 45 11.86 -2.42 -0.29
C LYS A 45 12.53 -1.76 0.92
N LYS A 46 11.77 -1.17 1.84
CA LYS A 46 12.30 -0.50 3.04
C LYS A 46 13.02 -1.45 3.99
N TYR A 47 12.53 -2.68 4.14
CA TYR A 47 13.07 -3.67 5.07
C TYR A 47 13.91 -4.77 4.39
N ASN A 48 14.31 -4.58 3.13
CA ASN A 48 15.11 -5.51 2.31
C ASN A 48 14.55 -6.95 2.33
N GLY A 49 13.23 -7.10 2.21
CA GLY A 49 12.57 -8.41 2.19
C GLY A 49 12.61 -9.19 3.53
N LYS A 50 13.08 -8.58 4.62
CA LYS A 50 13.14 -9.23 5.95
C LYS A 50 11.75 -9.36 6.55
N LYS A 51 11.04 -10.46 6.23
CA LYS A 51 9.63 -10.73 6.59
C LYS A 51 9.28 -10.50 8.06
N VAL A 52 10.15 -10.87 9.00
CA VAL A 52 9.91 -10.64 10.44
C VAL A 52 9.90 -9.14 10.76
N LYS A 53 10.84 -8.38 10.21
CA LYS A 53 10.91 -6.92 10.39
C LYS A 53 9.73 -6.21 9.73
N ILE A 54 9.31 -6.68 8.55
CA ILE A 54 8.11 -6.18 7.87
C ILE A 54 6.88 -6.42 8.74
N ALA A 55 6.66 -7.65 9.21
CA ALA A 55 5.50 -7.98 10.04
C ALA A 55 5.46 -7.15 11.34
N GLN A 56 6.61 -7.00 12.01
CA GLN A 56 6.76 -6.14 13.18
C GLN A 56 6.45 -4.67 12.87
N ALA A 57 7.01 -4.12 11.79
CA ALA A 57 6.79 -2.74 11.39
C ALA A 57 5.35 -2.44 10.96
N LEU A 58 4.67 -3.43 10.39
CA LEU A 58 3.26 -3.35 10.01
C LEU A 58 2.32 -3.63 11.19
N GLY A 59 2.82 -4.05 12.35
CA GLY A 59 2.00 -4.40 13.51
C GLY A 59 1.14 -5.65 13.29
N ILE A 60 1.53 -6.54 12.38
CA ILE A 60 0.78 -7.75 12.03
C ILE A 60 1.55 -9.02 12.36
N HIS A 61 0.83 -10.12 12.54
CA HIS A 61 1.46 -11.42 12.69
C HIS A 61 2.13 -11.88 11.38
N ARG A 62 3.27 -12.58 11.47
CA ARG A 62 4.01 -13.10 10.30
C ARG A 62 3.17 -13.98 9.37
N ASN A 63 2.18 -14.71 9.91
CA ASN A 63 1.29 -15.55 9.11
C ASN A 63 0.35 -14.70 8.25
N THR A 64 -0.13 -13.58 8.80
CA THR A 64 -0.95 -12.60 8.08
C THR A 64 -0.14 -11.98 6.96
N LEU A 65 1.10 -11.54 7.23
CA LEU A 65 2.01 -11.05 6.19
C LEU A 65 2.22 -12.10 5.09
N ARG A 66 2.46 -13.37 5.45
CA ARG A 66 2.62 -14.45 4.46
C ARG A 66 1.38 -14.62 3.59
N HIS A 67 0.19 -14.54 4.16
CA HIS A 67 -1.06 -14.63 3.40
C HIS A 67 -1.22 -13.45 2.44
N LEU A 68 -0.97 -12.23 2.92
CA LEU A 68 -1.01 -11.01 2.10
C LEU A 68 -0.02 -11.10 0.92
N LEU A 69 1.24 -11.41 1.18
CA LEU A 69 2.25 -11.55 0.10
C LEU A 69 1.84 -12.60 -0.95
N ARG A 70 1.26 -13.73 -0.52
CA ARG A 70 0.75 -14.75 -1.45
C ARG A 70 -0.47 -14.27 -2.25
N LYS A 71 -1.38 -13.50 -1.63
CA LYS A 71 -2.54 -12.91 -2.29
C LYS A 71 -2.10 -12.00 -3.45
N HIS A 72 -1.03 -11.22 -3.26
CA HIS A 72 -0.56 -10.25 -4.24
C HIS A 72 0.45 -10.82 -5.26
N GLN A 73 1.24 -11.84 -4.90
CA GLN A 73 2.07 -12.56 -5.89
C GLN A 73 1.25 -13.26 -6.98
N LYS A 74 0.03 -13.71 -6.65
CA LYS A 74 -0.89 -14.34 -7.62
C LYS A 74 -1.54 -13.37 -8.60
N GLN A 75 -1.56 -12.08 -8.29
CA GLN A 75 -2.19 -11.05 -9.14
C GLN A 75 -1.21 -10.44 -10.15
N LYS A 76 0.10 -10.66 -9.97
CA LYS A 76 1.16 -10.21 -10.90
C LYS A 76 1.46 -11.20 -12.03
N ASN A 77 0.91 -12.41 -11.97
CA ASN A 77 1.15 -13.52 -12.91
C ASN A 77 -0.08 -13.79 -13.77
#